data_AF-A0A7C4EP77-F1
#
_entry.id   AF-A0A7C4EP77-F1
#
_cell.length_a   1.000
_cell.length_b   1.000
_cell.length_c   1.000
_cell.angle_alpha   90.00
_cell.angle_beta   90.00
_cell.angle_gamma   90.00
#
_symmetry.space_group_name_H-M   'P 1'
#
loop_
_entity.id
_entity.type
_entity.pdbx_description
1 polymer ?
#
loop_
_entity_poly.entity_id
_entity_poly.type
_entity_poly.pdbx_seq_one_letter_code
_entity_poly.pdbx_strand_id
1 'polypeptide(L)'
;MKENKILLSLYKGIKELIKGLSLKERAEAVCKICVEDLGLSLCWIGKKEKDGSVSVFAQYPFDHPYPKLIKVRWDESDYGRGPTGRAIRLGIPQILRNVESPEYKVWLSVAKKYGFKSSASFPIKDEKGEVWGSLNLYSKKKNYFSSETIEIFNSFSDLLGLAFRNAFLFEQANRRLNKITALRNIDLAILSSFDIRVIYDVFLHEIVSLLQIEAVSLLEFDKFTQEFKLKVQKGLLNEELKKQSIKIGSFIPGKSAKERRIIKASLEEMDEPLRKRIMEEQGFNIYYASPMIAKGKILGIVEVFRRNESEEEE
;
A
#
# COMPACT_ATOMS: atom_id res chain seq x y z
N MET A 1 22.94 -7.65 -36.81
CA MET A 1 23.05 -8.39 -35.53
C MET A 1 22.60 -7.59 -34.31
N LYS A 2 22.99 -6.31 -34.12
CA LYS A 2 22.56 -5.51 -32.95
C LYS A 2 21.05 -5.22 -32.92
N GLU A 3 20.46 -4.83 -34.04
CA GLU A 3 19.03 -4.52 -34.20
C GLU A 3 18.12 -5.72 -33.85
N ASN A 4 18.52 -6.93 -34.26
CA ASN A 4 17.79 -8.16 -33.92
C ASN A 4 17.87 -8.49 -32.42
N LYS A 5 19.00 -8.21 -31.76
CA LYS A 5 19.14 -8.39 -30.31
C LYS A 5 18.22 -7.46 -29.52
N ILE A 6 18.02 -6.23 -30.00
CA ILE A 6 17.15 -5.22 -29.39
C ILE A 6 15.69 -5.66 -29.44
N LEU A 7 15.22 -6.05 -30.61
CA LEU A 7 13.84 -6.52 -30.80
C LEU A 7 13.54 -7.75 -29.94
N LEU A 8 14.50 -8.69 -29.84
CA LEU A 8 14.39 -9.87 -29.00
C LEU A 8 14.29 -9.52 -27.51
N SER A 9 15.06 -8.54 -27.02
CA SER A 9 14.99 -8.10 -25.62
C SER A 9 13.63 -7.46 -25.30
N LEU A 10 13.11 -6.61 -26.19
CA LEU A 10 11.77 -6.02 -26.04
C LEU A 10 10.69 -7.10 -26.03
N TYR A 11 10.72 -8.02 -26.99
CA TYR A 11 9.79 -9.13 -27.06
C TYR A 11 9.83 -10.00 -25.79
N LYS A 12 11.03 -10.30 -25.28
CA LYS A 12 11.23 -11.04 -24.04
C LYS A 12 10.62 -10.29 -22.85
N GLY A 13 10.85 -8.98 -22.71
CA GLY A 13 10.27 -8.22 -21.60
C GLY A 13 8.75 -8.13 -21.66
N ILE A 14 8.16 -7.95 -22.85
CA ILE A 14 6.70 -8.05 -23.05
C ILE A 14 6.22 -9.42 -22.57
N LYS A 15 6.88 -10.51 -22.99
CA LYS A 15 6.52 -11.88 -22.59
C LYS A 15 6.60 -12.07 -21.08
N GLU A 16 7.64 -11.57 -20.41
CA GLU A 16 7.75 -11.66 -18.95
C GLU A 16 6.64 -10.85 -18.25
N LEU A 17 6.28 -9.68 -18.79
CA LEU A 17 5.22 -8.83 -18.23
C LEU A 17 3.80 -9.40 -18.37
N ILE A 18 3.57 -10.40 -19.22
CA ILE A 18 2.25 -11.04 -19.40
C ILE A 18 2.13 -12.43 -18.75
N LYS A 19 3.21 -13.02 -18.23
CA LYS A 19 3.16 -14.32 -17.54
C LYS A 19 2.33 -14.23 -16.26
N GLY A 20 1.74 -15.34 -15.80
CA GLY A 20 1.01 -15.45 -14.53
C GLY A 20 1.84 -15.25 -13.24
N LEU A 21 2.97 -14.56 -13.31
CA LEU A 21 3.82 -14.19 -12.18
C LEU A 21 3.24 -12.99 -11.42
N SER A 22 3.67 -12.79 -10.19
CA SER A 22 3.40 -11.57 -9.41
C SER A 22 4.03 -10.33 -10.07
N LEU A 23 3.50 -9.15 -9.78
CA LEU A 23 4.00 -7.89 -10.36
C LEU A 23 5.49 -7.66 -10.08
N LYS A 24 5.94 -8.05 -8.88
CA LYS A 24 7.34 -7.94 -8.45
C LYS A 24 8.26 -8.85 -9.29
N GLU A 25 7.89 -10.11 -9.48
CA GLU A 25 8.67 -11.06 -10.29
C GLU A 25 8.78 -10.59 -11.74
N ARG A 26 7.70 -10.03 -12.30
CA ARG A 26 7.72 -9.46 -13.67
C ARG A 26 8.67 -8.26 -13.77
N ALA A 27 8.64 -7.37 -12.78
CA ALA A 27 9.53 -6.22 -12.69
C ALA A 27 11.01 -6.64 -12.55
N GLU A 28 11.29 -7.65 -11.73
CA GLU A 28 12.62 -8.24 -11.58
C GLU A 28 13.12 -8.89 -12.88
N ALA A 29 12.23 -9.54 -13.64
CA ALA A 29 12.57 -10.08 -14.95
C ALA A 29 12.97 -8.98 -15.96
N VAL A 30 12.27 -7.84 -15.96
CA VAL A 30 12.68 -6.67 -16.78
C VAL A 30 14.04 -6.15 -16.33
N CYS A 31 14.29 -6.03 -15.03
CA CYS A 31 15.61 -5.66 -14.51
C CYS A 31 16.72 -6.61 -14.97
N LYS A 32 16.44 -7.93 -14.97
CA LYS A 32 17.36 -8.95 -15.44
C LYS A 32 17.68 -8.81 -16.93
N ILE A 33 16.67 -8.58 -17.78
CA ILE A 33 16.85 -8.34 -19.22
C ILE A 33 17.73 -7.09 -19.46
N CYS A 34 17.46 -6.00 -18.73
CA CYS A 34 18.26 -4.77 -18.80
C CYS A 34 19.75 -5.02 -18.51
N VAL A 35 20.07 -5.89 -17.54
CA VAL A 35 21.46 -6.20 -17.18
C VAL A 35 22.09 -7.23 -18.11
N GLU A 36 21.46 -8.39 -18.30
CA GLU A 36 22.05 -9.52 -19.02
C GLU A 36 22.06 -9.31 -20.54
N ASP A 37 20.93 -8.86 -21.09
CA ASP A 37 20.77 -8.79 -22.54
C ASP A 37 21.29 -7.45 -23.08
N LEU A 38 21.12 -6.36 -22.34
CA LEU A 38 21.57 -5.03 -22.75
C LEU A 38 22.94 -4.64 -22.19
N GLY A 39 23.48 -5.37 -21.20
CA GLY A 39 24.84 -5.17 -20.70
C GLY A 39 24.99 -4.00 -19.73
N LEU A 40 23.92 -3.68 -18.98
CA LEU A 40 24.00 -2.80 -17.82
C LEU A 40 24.69 -3.53 -16.66
N SER A 41 25.20 -2.77 -15.69
CA SER A 41 25.84 -3.32 -14.50
C SER A 41 24.89 -3.43 -13.31
N LEU A 42 23.81 -2.65 -13.33
CA LEU A 42 22.73 -2.66 -12.34
C LEU A 42 21.47 -2.06 -12.97
N CYS A 43 20.34 -2.68 -12.67
CA CYS A 43 19.01 -2.14 -12.93
C CYS A 43 18.19 -2.25 -11.64
N TRP A 44 17.48 -1.19 -11.27
CA TRP A 44 16.51 -1.25 -10.17
C TRP A 44 15.32 -0.36 -10.46
N ILE A 45 14.15 -0.80 -10.01
CA ILE A 45 12.89 -0.07 -10.11
C ILE A 45 12.61 0.57 -8.76
N GLY A 46 12.51 1.90 -8.77
CA GLY A 46 12.16 2.69 -7.59
C GLY A 46 10.67 3.02 -7.59
N LYS A 47 9.99 2.75 -6.47
CA LYS A 47 8.59 3.13 -6.25
C LYS A 47 8.53 4.51 -5.60
N LYS A 48 7.69 5.39 -6.13
CA LYS A 48 7.39 6.70 -5.55
C LYS A 48 6.55 6.51 -4.29
N GLU A 49 7.02 6.98 -3.14
CA GLU A 49 6.25 6.95 -1.89
C GLU A 49 5.64 8.33 -1.58
N LYS A 50 4.52 8.34 -0.84
CA LYS A 50 3.78 9.57 -0.50
C LYS A 50 4.62 10.57 0.30
N ASP A 51 5.55 10.09 1.13
CA ASP A 51 6.42 10.89 1.99
C ASP A 51 7.57 11.59 1.26
N GLY A 52 7.63 11.49 -0.08
CA GLY A 52 8.70 12.04 -0.90
C GLY A 52 9.90 11.11 -1.09
N SER A 53 9.95 9.94 -0.44
CA SER A 53 11.01 8.95 -0.61
C SER A 53 10.80 8.05 -1.83
N VAL A 54 11.86 7.36 -2.23
CA VAL A 54 11.81 6.33 -3.28
C VAL A 54 12.29 5.01 -2.69
N SER A 55 11.40 4.02 -2.62
CA SER A 55 11.71 2.67 -2.12
C SER A 55 12.13 1.75 -3.26
N VAL A 56 12.92 0.71 -2.96
CA VAL A 56 13.35 -0.28 -3.96
C VAL A 56 12.24 -1.32 -4.14
N PHE A 57 11.62 -1.35 -5.31
CA PHE A 57 10.56 -2.32 -5.62
C PHE A 57 11.11 -3.62 -6.20
N ALA A 58 12.04 -3.51 -7.15
CA ALA A 58 12.68 -4.64 -7.82
C ALA A 58 14.12 -4.26 -8.20
N GLN A 59 15.03 -5.24 -8.27
CA GLN A 59 16.40 -4.99 -8.72
C GLN A 59 17.04 -6.23 -9.34
N TYR A 60 18.04 -5.99 -10.18
CA TYR A 60 18.97 -7.01 -10.64
C TYR A 60 20.36 -6.39 -10.87
N PRO A 61 21.46 -7.04 -10.42
CA PRO A 61 21.52 -8.29 -9.65
C PRO A 61 20.83 -8.21 -8.27
N PHE A 62 20.22 -9.31 -7.82
CA PHE A 62 19.38 -9.35 -6.62
C PHE A 62 20.11 -8.91 -5.34
N ASP A 63 21.38 -9.27 -5.20
CA ASP A 63 22.19 -8.97 -4.01
C ASP A 63 23.04 -7.71 -4.16
N HIS A 64 22.87 -6.94 -5.24
CA HIS A 64 23.66 -5.73 -5.43
C HIS A 64 23.36 -4.72 -4.31
N PRO A 65 24.35 -4.27 -3.53
CA PRO A 65 24.10 -3.47 -2.31
C PRO A 65 23.74 -2.01 -2.62
N TYR A 66 24.10 -1.51 -3.80
CA TYR A 66 24.02 -0.09 -4.13
C TYR A 66 22.64 0.57 -3.88
N PRO A 67 21.49 0.03 -4.34
CA PRO A 67 20.20 0.67 -4.10
C PRO A 67 19.85 0.86 -2.62
N LYS A 68 20.36 -0.02 -1.74
CA LYS A 68 20.17 0.06 -0.28
C LYS A 68 21.12 1.05 0.40
N LEU A 69 22.23 1.39 -0.24
CA LEU A 69 23.26 2.29 0.31
C LEU A 69 23.02 3.76 -0.03
N ILE A 70 22.09 4.05 -0.94
CA ILE A 70 21.78 5.40 -1.39
C ILE A 70 20.44 5.85 -0.83
N LYS A 71 20.36 7.13 -0.45
CA LYS A 71 19.08 7.79 -0.17
C LYS A 71 18.62 8.47 -1.45
N VAL A 72 17.39 8.18 -1.88
CA VAL A 72 16.77 8.77 -3.07
C VAL A 72 15.40 9.30 -2.69
N ARG A 73 15.11 10.52 -3.14
CA ARG A 73 13.81 11.18 -2.95
C ARG A 73 13.31 11.71 -4.29
N TRP A 74 12.05 12.10 -4.35
CA TRP A 74 11.47 12.79 -5.50
C TRP A 74 11.00 14.21 -5.15
N ASP A 75 11.19 14.66 -3.90
CA ASP A 75 10.98 16.05 -3.47
C ASP A 75 12.17 16.98 -3.80
N GLU A 76 12.03 18.28 -3.54
CA GLU A 76 13.04 19.29 -3.92
C GLU A 76 14.33 19.27 -3.08
N SER A 77 14.45 18.32 -2.15
CA SER A 77 15.67 18.13 -1.35
C SER A 77 16.87 17.77 -2.23
N ASP A 78 18.08 17.87 -1.68
CA ASP A 78 19.31 17.46 -2.37
C ASP A 78 19.26 15.99 -2.84
N TYR A 79 18.53 15.14 -2.12
CA TYR A 79 18.32 13.73 -2.46
C TYR A 79 17.28 13.51 -3.58
N GLY A 80 16.54 14.54 -4.00
CA GLY A 80 15.63 14.47 -5.14
C GLY A 80 16.10 15.25 -6.37
N ARG A 81 17.27 15.88 -6.32
CA ARG A 81 17.88 16.56 -7.48
C ARG A 81 18.60 15.61 -8.45
N GLY A 82 18.77 14.34 -8.06
CA GLY A 82 19.36 13.30 -8.90
C GLY A 82 18.46 12.86 -10.07
N PRO A 83 18.97 12.02 -10.99
CA PRO A 83 18.22 11.52 -12.14
C PRO A 83 16.89 10.87 -11.77
N THR A 84 16.87 10.06 -10.70
CA THR A 84 15.68 9.35 -10.24
C THR A 84 14.57 10.30 -9.80
N GLY A 85 14.85 11.21 -8.86
CA GLY A 85 13.86 12.17 -8.38
C GLY A 85 13.35 13.11 -9.46
N ARG A 86 14.25 13.57 -10.36
CA ARG A 86 13.85 14.40 -11.51
C ARG A 86 13.01 13.65 -12.53
N ALA A 87 13.34 12.39 -12.84
CA ALA A 87 12.53 11.59 -13.75
C ALA A 87 11.11 11.44 -13.20
N ILE A 88 10.98 11.19 -11.89
CA ILE A 88 9.70 11.06 -11.23
C ILE A 88 8.91 12.37 -11.26
N ARG A 89 9.54 13.51 -10.95
CA ARG A 89 8.85 14.82 -10.94
C ARG A 89 8.45 15.30 -12.32
N LEU A 90 9.35 15.18 -13.28
CA LEU A 90 9.18 15.79 -14.60
C LEU A 90 8.44 14.86 -15.58
N GLY A 91 8.32 13.58 -15.27
CA GLY A 91 7.70 12.61 -16.18
C GLY A 91 8.48 12.37 -17.48
N ILE A 92 9.77 12.74 -17.52
CA ILE A 92 10.67 12.56 -18.67
C ILE A 92 11.99 11.89 -18.27
N PRO A 93 12.62 11.10 -19.17
CA PRO A 93 13.90 10.44 -18.90
C PRO A 93 15.02 11.42 -18.52
N GLN A 94 15.87 11.00 -17.58
CA GLN A 94 17.03 11.76 -17.13
C GLN A 94 18.30 10.96 -17.40
N ILE A 95 19.16 11.45 -18.29
CA ILE A 95 20.33 10.72 -18.78
C ILE A 95 21.62 11.39 -18.32
N LEU A 96 22.43 10.68 -17.55
CA LEU A 96 23.79 11.06 -17.21
C LEU A 96 24.79 10.21 -17.98
N ARG A 97 25.33 10.78 -19.05
CA ARG A 97 26.38 10.13 -19.87
C ARG A 97 27.71 10.01 -19.13
N ASN A 98 27.93 10.87 -18.13
CA ASN A 98 28.99 10.78 -17.15
C ASN A 98 28.41 11.09 -15.75
N VAL A 99 28.67 10.24 -14.76
CA VAL A 99 28.21 10.45 -13.37
C VAL A 99 28.97 11.58 -12.64
N GLU A 100 30.09 12.04 -13.19
CA GLU A 100 30.87 13.18 -12.66
C GLU A 100 30.20 14.51 -13.00
N SER A 101 28.96 14.71 -12.51
CA SER A 101 28.15 15.92 -12.68
C SER A 101 27.85 16.54 -11.31
N PRO A 102 27.81 17.89 -11.19
CA PRO A 102 27.45 18.58 -9.94
C PRO A 102 26.12 18.09 -9.34
N GLU A 103 25.12 17.82 -10.18
CA GLU A 103 23.78 17.38 -9.78
C GLU A 103 23.75 15.95 -9.21
N TYR A 104 24.83 15.18 -9.40
CA TYR A 104 24.96 13.79 -8.96
C TYR A 104 25.88 13.62 -7.73
N LYS A 105 26.39 14.74 -7.19
CA LYS A 105 27.45 14.76 -6.15
C LYS A 105 27.13 13.90 -4.93
N VAL A 106 25.87 13.88 -4.48
CA VAL A 106 25.41 13.12 -3.31
C VAL A 106 25.63 11.61 -3.47
N TRP A 107 25.48 11.08 -4.68
CA TRP A 107 25.63 9.64 -4.97
C TRP A 107 26.99 9.27 -5.54
N LEU A 108 27.82 10.26 -5.90
CA LEU A 108 29.04 10.06 -6.67
C LEU A 108 30.04 9.14 -5.97
N SER A 109 30.25 9.31 -4.66
CA SER A 109 31.20 8.49 -3.88
C SER A 109 30.83 7.01 -3.90
N VAL A 110 29.55 6.71 -3.65
CA VAL A 110 29.03 5.33 -3.66
C VAL A 110 29.02 4.78 -5.09
N ALA A 111 28.61 5.57 -6.09
CA ALA A 111 28.60 5.13 -7.49
C ALA A 111 30.01 4.80 -8.02
N LYS A 112 31.02 5.59 -7.64
CA LYS A 112 32.43 5.32 -7.97
C LYS A 112 32.93 4.02 -7.32
N LYS A 113 32.54 3.73 -6.08
CA LYS A 113 32.90 2.46 -5.39
C LYS A 113 32.48 1.22 -6.20
N TYR A 114 31.33 1.27 -6.90
CA TYR A 114 30.85 0.17 -7.74
C TYR A 114 31.23 0.32 -9.23
N GLY A 115 32.03 1.33 -9.57
CA GLY A 115 32.57 1.55 -10.91
C GLY A 115 31.59 2.13 -11.92
N PHE A 116 30.44 2.65 -11.50
CA PHE A 116 29.48 3.24 -12.42
C PHE A 116 30.04 4.52 -13.04
N LYS A 117 29.93 4.61 -14.36
CA LYS A 117 30.43 5.74 -15.17
C LYS A 117 29.32 6.50 -15.86
N SER A 118 28.18 5.87 -16.13
CA SER A 118 26.96 6.53 -16.61
C SER A 118 25.73 5.96 -15.91
N SER A 119 24.67 6.75 -15.86
CA SER A 119 23.38 6.36 -15.26
C SER A 119 22.23 6.99 -16.03
N ALA A 120 21.09 6.32 -16.05
CA ALA A 120 19.86 6.86 -16.61
C ALA A 120 18.68 6.47 -15.73
N SER A 121 17.67 7.33 -15.68
CA SER A 121 16.40 7.06 -15.01
C SER A 121 15.25 7.35 -15.96
N PHE A 122 14.35 6.38 -16.11
CA PHE A 122 13.17 6.48 -16.96
C PHE A 122 11.92 6.48 -16.07
N PRO A 123 10.97 7.40 -16.25
CA PRO A 123 9.74 7.45 -15.46
C PRO A 123 8.80 6.31 -15.86
N ILE A 124 8.32 5.56 -14.88
CA ILE A 124 7.27 4.55 -15.09
C ILE A 124 5.95 5.26 -14.88
N LYS A 125 5.23 5.52 -15.97
CA LYS A 125 4.00 6.31 -15.99
C LYS A 125 2.84 5.54 -16.62
N ASP A 126 1.63 5.84 -16.19
CA ASP A 126 0.44 5.31 -16.86
C ASP A 126 0.08 6.11 -18.13
N GLU A 127 -0.96 5.67 -18.83
CA GLU A 127 -1.47 6.31 -20.05
C GLU A 127 -1.92 7.77 -19.86
N LYS A 128 -2.20 8.19 -18.62
CA LYS A 128 -2.59 9.57 -18.27
C LYS A 128 -1.37 10.43 -17.92
N GLY A 129 -0.18 9.84 -17.88
CA GLY A 129 1.05 10.50 -17.51
C GLY A 129 1.32 10.53 -16.00
N GLU A 130 0.52 9.83 -15.19
CA GLU A 130 0.77 9.74 -13.75
C GLU A 130 1.97 8.82 -13.48
N VAL A 131 2.99 9.35 -12.80
CA VAL A 131 4.24 8.62 -12.55
C VAL A 131 4.11 7.76 -11.28
N TRP A 132 4.16 6.44 -11.45
CA TRP A 132 4.21 5.45 -10.38
C TRP A 132 5.61 5.34 -9.75
N GLY A 133 6.66 5.52 -10.54
CA GLY A 133 8.04 5.37 -10.08
C GLY A 133 9.06 5.55 -11.20
N SER A 134 10.17 4.83 -11.11
CA SER A 134 11.30 4.98 -12.04
C SER A 134 12.03 3.68 -12.30
N LEU A 135 12.51 3.50 -13.54
CA LEU A 135 13.45 2.47 -13.96
C LEU A 135 14.86 3.07 -13.99
N ASN A 136 15.73 2.64 -13.07
CA ASN A 136 17.05 3.20 -12.83
C ASN A 136 18.15 2.25 -13.33
N LEU A 137 19.02 2.76 -14.20
CA LEU A 137 19.98 1.99 -14.98
C LEU A 137 21.40 2.53 -14.78
N TYR A 138 22.37 1.63 -14.70
CA TYR A 138 23.77 1.98 -14.44
C TYR A 138 24.72 1.19 -15.33
N SER A 139 25.73 1.86 -15.87
CA SER A 139 26.76 1.24 -16.70
C SER A 139 28.16 1.61 -16.23
N LYS A 140 29.08 0.65 -16.31
CA LYS A 140 30.53 0.88 -16.13
C LYS A 140 31.19 1.58 -17.33
N LYS A 141 30.44 1.86 -18.42
CA LYS A 141 30.91 2.60 -19.60
C LYS A 141 30.39 4.05 -19.57
N LYS A 142 31.23 5.02 -19.91
CA LYS A 142 30.76 6.39 -20.22
C LYS A 142 29.96 6.34 -21.53
N ASN A 143 29.01 7.27 -21.70
CA ASN A 143 28.22 7.38 -22.93
C ASN A 143 27.47 6.09 -23.36
N TYR A 144 27.11 5.22 -22.42
CA TYR A 144 26.39 3.98 -22.74
C TYR A 144 24.99 4.26 -23.33
N PHE A 145 24.30 5.26 -22.80
CA PHE A 145 22.94 5.64 -23.20
C PHE A 145 22.95 6.49 -24.48
N SER A 146 22.97 5.80 -25.62
CA SER A 146 22.72 6.34 -26.97
C SER A 146 21.22 6.55 -27.22
N SER A 147 20.85 7.26 -28.29
CA SER A 147 19.45 7.44 -28.71
C SER A 147 18.72 6.10 -28.86
N GLU A 148 19.33 5.15 -29.56
CA GLU A 148 18.80 3.80 -29.77
C GLU A 148 18.50 3.09 -28.44
N THR A 149 19.45 3.11 -27.50
CA THR A 149 19.23 2.49 -26.18
C THR A 149 18.18 3.23 -25.34
N ILE A 150 18.08 4.55 -25.48
CA ILE A 150 17.09 5.37 -24.77
C ILE A 150 15.67 4.99 -25.21
N GLU A 151 15.43 4.78 -26.50
CA GLU A 151 14.12 4.35 -27.02
C GLU A 151 13.69 2.99 -26.47
N ILE A 152 14.63 2.05 -26.34
CA ILE A 152 14.38 0.73 -25.74
C ILE A 152 13.97 0.86 -24.27
N PHE A 153 14.72 1.63 -23.49
CA PHE A 153 14.43 1.78 -22.07
C PHE A 153 13.16 2.58 -21.82
N ASN A 154 12.82 3.54 -22.69
CA ASN A 154 11.49 4.16 -22.71
C ASN A 154 10.40 3.11 -22.92
N SER A 155 10.57 2.23 -23.92
CA SER A 155 9.59 1.16 -24.20
C SER A 155 9.42 0.22 -23.00
N PHE A 156 10.50 -0.17 -22.32
CA PHE A 156 10.38 -0.94 -21.07
C PHE A 156 9.66 -0.16 -19.96
N SER A 157 9.92 1.14 -19.84
CA SER A 157 9.27 2.00 -18.85
C SER A 157 7.76 2.13 -19.10
N ASP A 158 7.35 2.28 -20.37
CA ASP A 158 5.96 2.35 -20.77
C ASP A 158 5.23 1.01 -20.55
N LEU A 159 5.90 -0.11 -20.88
CA LEU A 159 5.36 -1.45 -20.63
C LEU A 159 5.18 -1.74 -19.13
N LEU A 160 6.14 -1.33 -18.29
CA LEU A 160 6.02 -1.40 -16.84
C LEU A 160 4.85 -0.54 -16.34
N GLY A 161 4.69 0.67 -16.89
CA GLY A 161 3.60 1.58 -16.54
C GLY A 161 2.23 0.98 -16.79
N LEU A 162 2.04 0.38 -17.96
CA LEU A 162 0.81 -0.34 -18.31
C LEU A 162 0.56 -1.53 -17.37
N ALA A 163 1.58 -2.36 -17.12
CA ALA A 163 1.46 -3.52 -16.25
C ALA A 163 1.09 -3.12 -14.81
N PHE A 164 1.70 -2.05 -14.29
CA PHE A 164 1.44 -1.56 -12.93
C PHE A 164 0.06 -0.95 -12.81
N ARG A 165 -0.40 -0.19 -13.82
CA ARG A 165 -1.77 0.32 -13.88
C ARG A 165 -2.80 -0.81 -13.90
N ASN A 166 -2.59 -1.83 -14.73
CA ASN A 166 -3.50 -2.98 -14.82
C ASN A 166 -3.58 -3.75 -13.50
N ALA A 167 -2.44 -3.96 -12.83
CA ALA A 167 -2.42 -4.60 -11.52
C ALA A 167 -3.20 -3.78 -10.48
N PHE A 168 -3.00 -2.46 -10.44
CA PHE A 168 -3.73 -1.56 -9.55
C PHE A 168 -5.25 -1.59 -9.81
N LEU A 169 -5.67 -1.51 -11.07
CA LEU A 169 -7.10 -1.56 -11.44
C LEU A 169 -7.73 -2.91 -11.07
N PHE A 170 -7.02 -4.01 -11.31
CA PHE A 170 -7.48 -5.35 -10.96
C PHE A 170 -7.65 -5.51 -9.45
N GLU A 171 -6.70 -5.03 -8.66
CA GLU A 171 -6.78 -5.03 -7.21
C GLU A 171 -7.98 -4.20 -6.71
N GLN A 172 -8.17 -3.00 -7.26
CA GLN A 172 -9.31 -2.14 -6.93
C GLN A 172 -10.66 -2.80 -7.27
N ALA A 173 -10.74 -3.47 -8.42
CA ALA A 173 -11.93 -4.22 -8.84
C ALA A 173 -12.23 -5.37 -7.87
N ASN A 174 -11.23 -6.16 -7.49
CA ASN A 174 -11.39 -7.25 -6.52
C ASN A 174 -11.81 -6.74 -5.14
N ARG A 175 -11.20 -5.65 -4.65
CA ARG A 175 -11.62 -5.02 -3.39
C ARG A 175 -13.09 -4.59 -3.45
N ARG A 176 -13.54 -4.04 -4.58
CA ARG A 176 -14.94 -3.64 -4.77
C ARG A 176 -15.90 -4.83 -4.82
N LEU A 177 -15.51 -5.92 -5.51
CA LEU A 177 -16.29 -7.16 -5.55
C LEU A 177 -16.42 -7.80 -4.17
N ASN A 178 -15.34 -7.82 -3.38
CA ASN A 178 -15.37 -8.32 -2.00
C ASN A 178 -16.35 -7.51 -1.14
N LYS A 179 -16.31 -6.17 -1.22
CA LYS A 179 -17.27 -5.30 -0.51
C LYS A 179 -18.73 -5.58 -0.90
N ILE A 180 -19.01 -5.73 -2.19
CA ILE A 180 -20.37 -6.03 -2.68
C ILE A 180 -20.84 -7.41 -2.20
N THR A 181 -19.95 -8.40 -2.24
CA THR A 181 -20.27 -9.78 -1.82
C THR A 181 -20.62 -9.86 -0.34
N ALA A 182 -19.83 -9.19 0.51
CA ALA A 182 -20.10 -9.12 1.94
C ALA A 182 -21.44 -8.44 2.25
N LEU A 183 -21.73 -7.30 1.60
CA LEU A 183 -23.04 -6.64 1.74
C LEU A 183 -24.19 -7.56 1.33
N ARG A 184 -24.04 -8.29 0.22
CA ARG A 184 -25.02 -9.29 -0.22
C ARG A 184 -25.22 -10.41 0.80
N ASN A 185 -24.14 -10.91 1.41
CA ASN A 185 -24.23 -11.95 2.45
C ASN A 185 -24.98 -11.44 3.68
N ILE A 186 -24.72 -10.19 4.10
CA ILE A 186 -25.45 -9.53 5.18
C ILE A 186 -26.94 -9.40 4.82
N ASP A 187 -27.27 -8.93 3.61
CA ASP A 187 -28.67 -8.78 3.15
C ASP A 187 -29.39 -10.13 3.11
N LEU A 188 -28.73 -11.19 2.64
CA LEU A 188 -29.29 -12.54 2.64
C LEU A 188 -29.53 -13.07 4.06
N ALA A 189 -28.64 -12.80 5.02
CA ALA A 189 -28.85 -13.16 6.42
C ALA A 189 -30.05 -12.43 7.02
N ILE A 190 -30.23 -11.15 6.68
CA ILE A 190 -31.39 -10.33 7.09
C ILE A 190 -32.69 -10.89 6.50
N LEU A 191 -32.69 -11.29 5.23
CA LEU A 191 -33.88 -11.81 4.54
C LEU A 191 -34.23 -13.25 4.93
N SER A 192 -33.24 -14.07 5.30
CA SER A 192 -33.43 -15.51 5.56
C SER A 192 -33.69 -15.85 7.03
N SER A 193 -33.39 -14.94 7.97
CA SER A 193 -33.56 -15.18 9.41
C SER A 193 -34.30 -14.02 10.08
N PHE A 194 -35.35 -14.34 10.84
CA PHE A 194 -35.94 -13.41 11.80
C PHE A 194 -35.18 -13.38 13.14
N ASP A 195 -34.18 -14.25 13.32
CA ASP A 195 -33.31 -14.24 14.51
C ASP A 195 -32.16 -13.26 14.30
N ILE A 196 -32.24 -12.13 15.00
CA ILE A 196 -31.25 -11.04 14.96
C ILE A 196 -29.84 -11.50 15.38
N ARG A 197 -29.72 -12.56 16.18
CA ARG A 197 -28.41 -13.10 16.59
C ARG A 197 -27.65 -13.67 15.40
N VAL A 198 -28.33 -14.40 14.52
CA VAL A 198 -27.75 -14.95 13.29
C VAL A 198 -27.28 -13.82 12.38
N ILE A 199 -28.07 -12.74 12.28
CA ILE A 199 -27.72 -11.56 11.49
C ILE A 199 -26.44 -10.91 12.04
N TYR A 200 -26.34 -10.74 13.36
CA TYR A 200 -25.18 -10.17 14.00
C TYR A 200 -23.91 -11.01 13.83
N ASP A 201 -24.01 -12.34 13.93
CA ASP A 201 -22.87 -13.24 13.72
C ASP A 201 -22.34 -13.15 12.28
N VAL A 202 -23.23 -13.15 11.29
CA VAL A 202 -22.84 -12.96 9.89
C VAL A 202 -22.22 -11.57 9.69
N PHE A 203 -22.85 -10.52 10.22
CA PHE A 203 -22.35 -9.16 10.11
C PHE A 203 -20.94 -8.99 10.69
N LEU A 204 -20.69 -9.47 11.91
CA LEU A 204 -19.36 -9.41 12.51
C LEU A 204 -18.35 -10.27 11.76
N HIS A 205 -18.76 -11.42 11.23
CA HIS A 205 -17.87 -12.25 10.42
C HIS A 205 -17.41 -11.53 9.15
N GLU A 206 -18.34 -10.91 8.43
CA GLU A 206 -18.05 -10.15 7.22
C GLU A 206 -17.17 -8.93 7.51
N ILE A 207 -17.42 -8.20 8.61
CA ILE A 207 -16.57 -7.08 9.04
C ILE A 207 -15.13 -7.54 9.31
N VAL A 208 -14.96 -8.61 10.09
CA VAL A 208 -13.63 -9.17 10.41
C VAL A 208 -12.89 -9.54 9.13
N SER A 209 -13.58 -10.21 8.20
CA SER A 209 -12.97 -10.65 6.93
C SER A 209 -12.66 -9.50 5.98
N LEU A 210 -13.55 -8.53 5.84
CA LEU A 210 -13.39 -7.40 4.93
C LEU A 210 -12.33 -6.41 5.38
N LEU A 211 -12.38 -6.04 6.66
CA LEU A 211 -11.50 -5.02 7.24
C LEU A 211 -10.19 -5.63 7.75
N GLN A 212 -10.03 -6.96 7.63
CA GLN A 212 -8.89 -7.74 8.14
C GLN A 212 -8.54 -7.36 9.59
N ILE A 213 -9.57 -7.23 10.43
CA ILE A 213 -9.40 -6.80 11.82
C ILE A 213 -9.38 -7.99 12.77
N GLU A 214 -8.65 -7.83 13.87
CA GLU A 214 -8.41 -8.89 14.81
C GLU A 214 -9.59 -9.12 15.75
N ALA A 215 -10.28 -8.05 16.16
CA ALA A 215 -11.46 -8.17 17.01
C ALA A 215 -12.49 -7.05 16.82
N VAL A 216 -13.76 -7.42 17.04
CA VAL A 216 -14.92 -6.54 16.92
C VAL A 216 -16.00 -6.91 17.94
N SER A 217 -16.73 -5.93 18.45
CA SER A 217 -17.93 -6.12 19.26
C SER A 217 -19.08 -5.24 18.79
N LEU A 218 -20.31 -5.69 19.05
CA LEU A 218 -21.53 -4.94 18.81
C LEU A 218 -22.28 -4.76 20.11
N LEU A 219 -22.46 -3.50 20.50
CA LEU A 219 -23.31 -3.08 21.60
C LEU A 219 -24.67 -2.63 21.06
N GLU A 220 -25.76 -3.14 21.61
CA GLU A 220 -27.11 -2.66 21.31
C GLU A 220 -27.54 -1.60 22.32
N PHE A 221 -28.23 -0.56 21.84
CA PHE A 221 -28.80 0.48 22.68
C PHE A 221 -30.18 0.07 23.21
N ASP A 222 -30.30 -0.05 24.53
CA ASP A 222 -31.58 -0.20 25.22
C ASP A 222 -32.20 1.17 25.47
N LYS A 223 -33.34 1.44 24.83
CA LYS A 223 -34.04 2.72 24.92
C LYS A 223 -34.66 2.99 26.29
N PHE A 224 -34.98 1.96 27.06
CA PHE A 224 -35.62 2.11 28.36
C PHE A 224 -34.58 2.46 29.42
N THR A 225 -33.45 1.76 29.42
CA THR A 225 -32.37 2.01 30.39
C THR A 225 -31.39 3.10 29.92
N GLN A 226 -31.45 3.51 28.65
CA GLN A 226 -30.49 4.41 27.99
C GLN A 226 -29.04 3.92 28.08
N GLU A 227 -28.86 2.61 27.95
CA GLU A 227 -27.56 1.95 28.09
C GLU A 227 -27.25 1.06 26.89
N PHE A 228 -25.97 0.97 26.56
CA PHE A 228 -25.41 0.05 25.59
C PHE A 228 -24.99 -1.24 26.28
N LYS A 229 -25.43 -2.39 25.75
CA LYS A 229 -25.07 -3.72 26.25
C LYS A 229 -24.50 -4.56 25.14
N LEU A 230 -23.46 -5.33 25.44
CA LEU A 230 -22.82 -6.21 24.47
C LEU A 230 -23.83 -7.28 24.00
N LYS A 231 -23.94 -7.46 22.68
CA LYS A 231 -24.75 -8.53 22.07
C LYS A 231 -23.92 -9.63 21.48
N VAL A 232 -22.88 -9.25 20.74
CA VAL A 232 -22.02 -10.20 20.05
C VAL A 232 -20.61 -9.62 20.00
N GLN A 233 -19.62 -10.50 20.01
CA GLN A 233 -18.22 -10.16 19.81
C GLN A 233 -17.53 -11.26 19.02
N LYS A 234 -16.46 -10.91 18.33
CA LYS A 234 -15.60 -11.84 17.60
C LYS A 234 -14.16 -11.40 17.77
N GLY A 235 -13.26 -12.35 18.02
CA GLY A 235 -11.83 -12.09 18.19
C GLY A 235 -11.40 -11.61 19.58
N LEU A 236 -12.34 -11.33 20.49
CA LEU A 236 -12.07 -11.05 21.90
C LEU A 236 -12.06 -12.34 22.71
N LEU A 237 -11.00 -12.56 23.49
CA LEU A 237 -10.79 -13.81 24.25
C LEU A 237 -11.61 -13.91 25.55
N ASN A 238 -12.09 -12.78 26.10
CA ASN A 238 -12.80 -12.75 27.37
C ASN A 238 -14.25 -12.29 27.23
N GLU A 239 -15.11 -12.73 28.16
CA GLU A 239 -16.55 -12.45 28.16
C GLU A 239 -16.93 -11.36 29.18
N GLU A 240 -15.95 -10.64 29.73
CA GLU A 240 -16.16 -9.63 30.77
C GLU A 240 -17.01 -8.45 30.28
N LEU A 241 -16.89 -8.11 28.99
CA LEU A 241 -17.71 -7.07 28.36
C LEU A 241 -19.22 -7.39 28.42
N LYS A 242 -19.63 -8.67 28.53
CA LYS A 242 -21.05 -9.04 28.66
C LYS A 242 -21.67 -8.54 29.97
N LYS A 243 -20.86 -8.30 31.00
CA LYS A 243 -21.33 -7.87 32.33
C LYS A 243 -21.40 -6.34 32.48
N GLN A 244 -20.87 -5.60 31.51
CA GLN A 244 -20.83 -4.15 31.54
C GLN A 244 -21.99 -3.54 30.76
N SER A 245 -22.40 -2.36 31.20
CA SER A 245 -23.26 -1.46 30.43
C SER A 245 -22.64 -0.07 30.35
N ILE A 246 -22.81 0.60 29.22
CA ILE A 246 -22.27 1.93 28.98
C ILE A 246 -23.42 2.91 28.75
N LYS A 247 -23.42 4.04 29.45
CA LYS A 247 -24.43 5.09 29.22
C LYS A 247 -24.05 5.97 28.03
N ILE A 248 -25.05 6.59 27.42
CA ILE A 248 -24.80 7.58 26.37
C ILE A 248 -23.95 8.74 26.91
N GLY A 249 -22.92 9.14 26.15
CA GLY A 249 -21.94 10.14 26.56
C GLY A 249 -20.88 9.68 27.57
N SER A 250 -20.99 8.47 28.13
CA SER A 250 -20.00 7.90 29.03
C SER A 250 -18.94 7.13 28.25
N PHE A 251 -17.68 7.37 28.58
CA PHE A 251 -16.53 6.75 27.92
C PHE A 251 -16.50 6.97 26.40
N ILE A 252 -15.44 6.54 25.72
CA ILE A 252 -15.33 6.66 24.26
C ILE A 252 -16.53 6.03 23.51
N PRO A 253 -16.99 4.79 23.83
CA PRO A 253 -18.16 4.22 23.15
C PRO A 253 -19.40 5.11 23.28
N GLY A 254 -19.75 5.52 24.50
CA GLY A 254 -20.95 6.35 24.73
C GLY A 254 -20.81 7.75 24.15
N LYS A 255 -19.62 8.35 24.16
CA LYS A 255 -19.33 9.63 23.49
C LYS A 255 -19.54 9.52 21.98
N SER A 256 -19.11 8.43 21.34
CA SER A 256 -19.31 8.23 19.89
C SER A 256 -20.80 8.28 19.51
N ALA A 257 -21.66 7.67 20.33
CA ALA A 257 -23.10 7.70 20.15
C ALA A 257 -23.71 9.08 20.41
N LYS A 258 -23.25 9.78 21.45
CA LYS A 258 -23.71 11.15 21.77
C LYS A 258 -23.35 12.14 20.66
N GLU A 259 -22.12 12.05 20.15
CA GLU A 259 -21.58 12.94 19.12
C GLU A 259 -21.94 12.51 17.70
N ARG A 260 -22.51 11.31 17.53
CA ARG A 260 -22.95 10.74 16.24
C ARG A 260 -21.82 10.67 15.20
N ARG A 261 -20.62 10.35 15.65
CA ARG A 261 -19.44 10.21 14.80
C ARG A 261 -18.58 9.05 15.28
N ILE A 262 -17.74 8.57 14.39
CA ILE A 262 -16.70 7.60 14.74
C ILE A 262 -15.67 8.31 15.63
N ILE A 263 -15.26 7.64 16.72
CA ILE A 263 -14.16 8.08 17.57
C ILE A 263 -13.05 7.03 17.49
N LYS A 264 -11.87 7.44 17.03
CA LYS A 264 -10.61 6.70 17.12
C LYS A 264 -9.94 7.05 18.44
N ALA A 265 -9.35 6.07 19.11
CA ALA A 265 -8.53 6.25 20.30
C ALA A 265 -7.35 5.27 20.32
N SER A 266 -6.22 5.69 20.87
CA SER A 266 -5.11 4.78 21.21
C SER A 266 -5.35 4.08 22.57
N LEU A 267 -4.48 3.13 22.90
CA LEU A 267 -4.47 2.49 24.22
C LEU A 267 -4.31 3.49 25.37
N GLU A 268 -3.49 4.52 25.19
CA GLU A 268 -3.25 5.57 26.18
C GLU A 268 -4.47 6.46 26.38
N GLU A 269 -5.21 6.74 25.31
CA GLU A 269 -6.42 7.57 25.31
C GLU A 269 -7.66 6.84 25.83
N MET A 270 -7.61 5.51 25.98
CA MET A 270 -8.74 4.70 26.42
C MET A 270 -9.21 5.09 27.83
N ASP A 271 -10.40 5.66 27.92
CA ASP A 271 -10.96 6.24 29.15
C ASP A 271 -11.79 5.25 29.98
N GLU A 272 -12.04 4.04 29.46
CA GLU A 272 -12.80 2.98 30.13
C GLU A 272 -11.87 1.85 30.64
N PRO A 273 -11.81 1.61 31.97
CA PRO A 273 -10.84 0.68 32.57
C PRO A 273 -10.89 -0.75 32.04
N LEU A 274 -12.08 -1.31 31.78
CA LEU A 274 -12.18 -2.69 31.31
C LEU A 274 -11.67 -2.83 29.87
N ARG A 275 -12.11 -1.95 28.96
CA ARG A 275 -11.59 -1.91 27.57
C ARG A 275 -10.09 -1.67 27.53
N LYS A 276 -9.58 -0.78 28.38
CA LYS A 276 -8.14 -0.53 28.48
C LYS A 276 -7.38 -1.81 28.83
N ARG A 277 -7.84 -2.54 29.85
CA ARG A 277 -7.24 -3.83 30.22
C ARG A 277 -7.32 -4.86 29.09
N ILE A 278 -8.47 -4.97 28.42
CA ILE A 278 -8.65 -5.89 27.28
C ILE A 278 -7.65 -5.58 26.16
N MET A 279 -7.47 -4.30 25.86
CA MET A 279 -6.49 -3.84 24.89
C MET A 279 -5.06 -4.19 25.31
N GLU A 280 -4.69 -3.95 26.58
CA GLU A 280 -3.37 -4.29 27.12
C GLU A 280 -3.10 -5.80 27.07
N GLU A 281 -4.04 -6.63 27.54
CA GLU A 281 -3.88 -8.09 27.64
C GLU A 281 -3.81 -8.78 26.27
N GLN A 282 -4.54 -8.27 25.27
CA GLN A 282 -4.62 -8.88 23.93
C GLN A 282 -3.72 -8.18 22.90
N GLY A 283 -3.01 -7.13 23.34
CA GLY A 283 -2.03 -6.38 22.55
C GLY A 283 -2.66 -5.46 21.50
N PHE A 284 -3.86 -4.93 21.74
CA PHE A 284 -4.49 -3.95 20.86
C PHE A 284 -3.97 -2.55 21.20
N ASN A 285 -3.55 -1.81 20.18
CA ASN A 285 -3.01 -0.46 20.34
C ASN A 285 -3.99 0.61 19.84
N ILE A 286 -5.01 0.22 19.07
CA ILE A 286 -5.96 1.13 18.43
C ILE A 286 -7.37 0.62 18.62
N TYR A 287 -8.26 1.56 18.90
CA TYR A 287 -9.66 1.32 19.12
C TYR A 287 -10.51 2.29 18.29
N TYR A 288 -11.61 1.80 17.72
CA TYR A 288 -12.64 2.62 17.08
C TYR A 288 -14.01 2.32 17.69
N ALA A 289 -14.76 3.36 18.03
CA ALA A 289 -16.19 3.27 18.31
C ALA A 289 -16.98 3.95 17.19
N SER A 290 -17.81 3.17 16.50
CA SER A 290 -18.68 3.64 15.43
C SER A 290 -20.16 3.51 15.81
N PRO A 291 -20.92 4.62 15.91
CA PRO A 291 -22.34 4.54 16.24
C PRO A 291 -23.16 4.00 15.07
N MET A 292 -24.04 3.05 15.36
CA MET A 292 -25.03 2.54 14.41
C MET A 292 -26.26 3.45 14.46
N ILE A 293 -26.51 4.20 13.39
CA ILE A 293 -27.60 5.18 13.31
C ILE A 293 -28.52 4.80 12.14
N ALA A 294 -29.81 4.65 12.42
CA ALA A 294 -30.83 4.45 11.39
C ALA A 294 -31.97 5.44 11.58
N LYS A 295 -32.36 6.13 10.50
CA LYS A 295 -33.44 7.13 10.51
C LYS A 295 -33.31 8.14 11.67
N GLY A 296 -32.08 8.61 11.92
CA GLY A 296 -31.76 9.58 12.98
C GLY A 296 -31.78 9.03 14.41
N LYS A 297 -31.99 7.72 14.61
CA LYS A 297 -32.00 7.06 15.93
C LYS A 297 -30.74 6.21 16.12
N ILE A 298 -30.18 6.26 17.32
CA ILE A 298 -29.08 5.38 17.74
C ILE A 298 -29.65 3.98 17.98
N LEU A 299 -29.04 3.00 17.34
CA LEU A 299 -29.37 1.58 17.48
C LEU A 299 -28.33 0.84 18.33
N GLY A 300 -27.08 1.29 18.30
CA GLY A 300 -25.97 0.58 18.92
C GLY A 300 -24.63 1.21 18.58
N ILE A 301 -23.56 0.51 18.93
CA ILE A 301 -22.17 0.87 18.64
C ILE A 301 -21.46 -0.38 18.14
N VAL A 302 -20.71 -0.26 17.05
CA VAL A 302 -19.71 -1.25 16.64
C VAL A 302 -18.36 -0.78 17.15
N GLU A 303 -17.68 -1.64 17.88
CA GLU A 303 -16.35 -1.40 18.42
C GLU A 303 -15.33 -2.26 17.67
N VAL A 304 -14.22 -1.67 17.24
CA VAL A 304 -13.16 -2.36 16.50
C VAL A 304 -11.85 -2.21 17.27
N PHE A 305 -11.15 -3.32 17.47
CA PHE A 305 -9.86 -3.39 18.16
C PHE A 305 -8.79 -3.86 17.19
N ARG A 306 -7.66 -3.15 17.13
CA ARG A 306 -6.54 -3.44 16.21
C ARG A 306 -5.19 -3.39 16.90
N ARG A 307 -4.25 -4.21 16.42
CA ARG A 307 -2.86 -4.19 16.91
C ARG A 307 -1.99 -3.13 16.22
N ASN A 308 -2.25 -2.85 14.94
CA ASN A 308 -1.48 -1.90 14.13
C ASN A 308 -2.40 -0.87 13.43
N GLU A 309 -1.85 0.29 13.05
CA GLU A 309 -2.52 1.20 12.13
C GLU A 309 -2.65 0.54 10.75
N SER A 310 -3.85 0.58 10.15
CA SER A 310 -3.98 0.23 8.75
C SER A 310 -3.42 1.39 7.91
N GLU A 311 -2.46 1.11 7.04
CA GLU A 311 -1.86 2.09 6.11
C GLU A 311 -2.85 2.61 5.02
N GLU A 312 -4.14 2.25 5.07
CA GLU A 312 -5.05 2.36 3.92
C GLU A 312 -6.22 3.36 4.05
N GLU A 313 -6.28 4.22 5.07
CA GLU A 313 -7.39 5.19 5.18
C GLU A 313 -6.90 6.65 5.31
N GLU A 314 -6.47 7.21 4.16
CA GLU A 314 -6.71 8.60 3.74
C GLU A 314 -6.99 8.65 2.23
#